data_AF-A0A4U9QYZ6-F1
#
_entry.id   AF-A0A4U9QYZ6-F1
#
_cell.length_a   1.000
_cell.length_b   1.000
_cell.length_c   1.000
_cell.angle_alpha   90.00
_cell.angle_beta   90.00
_cell.angle_gamma   90.00
#
_symmetry.space_group_name_H-M   'P 1'
#
loop_
_entity.id
_entity.type
_entity.pdbx_description
1 polymer ?
#
loop_
_entity_poly.entity_id
_entity_poly.type
_entity_poly.pdbx_seq_one_letter_code
_entity_poly.pdbx_strand_id
1 'polypeptide(L)'
;MGKKVYAVKEGFDSLKGERVQNKIYSTWNECLAVVKGVKGAKYKSFQSIEDAKEYLKDHKMLLIKGVDPYPSDCIQIYVDGSYNTHTKKYSYALVVVEEKVIKYMESGVAEDSSESRLRQILGELKAALRSYEYAIKNNKNKIVLFHDYEGIFHHAIGTWDRKDSSSKFYYEKFNEYTKEGLEVVFVKVDSHTGDLFNEITDNYAKVAAGLEVTGVVDKLLKIENIYVENEEIKEEVIKLLKIKDNSDNIILKGESRLTKSNDNCKEDLNVTGVKLEQSNFKEHINKLKGLDKNKKKTYLKKLKKEDIINLILEII
;
A
#
# COMPACT_ATOMS: atom_id res chain seq x y z
N MET A 1 21.90 -29.99 29.91
CA MET A 1 21.23 -29.28 28.80
C MET A 1 21.71 -27.83 28.80
N GLY A 2 22.33 -27.36 27.72
CA GLY A 2 22.76 -25.96 27.61
C GLY A 2 21.58 -25.00 27.70
N LYS A 3 21.79 -23.82 28.28
CA LYS A 3 20.76 -22.76 28.31
C LYS A 3 20.46 -22.34 26.87
N LYS A 4 19.21 -22.48 26.44
CA LYS A 4 18.75 -21.99 25.14
C LYS A 4 18.30 -20.55 25.27
N VAL A 5 18.43 -19.79 24.19
CA VAL A 5 17.81 -18.47 24.02
C VAL A 5 16.72 -18.58 22.94
N TYR A 6 15.76 -17.66 22.97
CA TYR A 6 14.60 -17.67 22.08
C TYR A 6 14.52 -16.33 21.37
N ALA A 7 14.67 -16.33 20.06
CA ALA A 7 14.52 -15.13 19.26
C ALA A 7 13.11 -15.07 18.69
N VAL A 8 12.39 -13.99 18.97
CA VAL A 8 11.07 -13.67 18.43
C VAL A 8 11.25 -12.60 17.37
N LYS A 9 11.09 -12.98 16.11
CA LYS A 9 11.10 -12.07 14.96
C LYS A 9 9.77 -11.31 14.87
N GLU A 10 8.66 -12.00 15.20
CA GLU A 10 7.31 -11.44 15.21
C GLU A 10 6.46 -12.09 16.32
N GLY A 11 5.77 -11.26 17.12
CA GLY A 11 4.90 -11.67 18.21
C GLY A 11 4.01 -10.51 18.67
N PHE A 12 3.23 -10.75 19.72
CA PHE A 12 2.33 -9.75 20.31
C PHE A 12 2.24 -9.97 21.82
N ASP A 13 2.55 -8.93 22.59
CA ASP A 13 2.39 -8.94 24.04
C ASP A 13 0.94 -8.53 24.37
N SER A 14 0.11 -9.54 24.66
CA SER A 14 -1.30 -9.34 25.00
C SER A 14 -1.55 -8.53 26.27
N LEU A 15 -0.58 -8.47 27.20
CA LEU A 15 -0.72 -7.72 28.45
C LEU A 15 -0.51 -6.22 28.24
N LYS A 16 0.41 -5.87 27.32
CA LYS A 16 0.74 -4.49 27.00
C LYS A 16 0.01 -3.96 25.76
N GLY A 17 -0.58 -4.85 24.97
CA GLY A 17 -1.21 -4.49 23.71
C GLY A 17 -0.22 -4.04 22.64
N GLU A 18 1.02 -4.53 22.69
CA GLU A 18 2.10 -4.10 21.78
C GLU A 18 2.62 -5.25 20.91
N ARG A 19 3.01 -4.94 19.66
CA ARG A 19 3.69 -5.88 18.77
C ARG A 19 5.13 -6.08 19.26
N VAL A 20 5.58 -7.33 19.27
CA VAL A 20 6.96 -7.69 19.63
C VAL A 20 7.71 -8.05 18.37
N GLN A 21 8.80 -7.35 18.12
CA GLN A 21 9.65 -7.56 16.94
C GLN A 21 11.12 -7.62 17.35
N ASN A 22 11.86 -8.51 16.71
CA ASN A 22 13.31 -8.69 16.85
C ASN A 22 13.81 -8.70 18.30
N LYS A 23 13.17 -9.51 19.15
CA LYS A 23 13.47 -9.57 20.59
C LYS A 23 13.99 -10.94 20.99
N ILE A 24 15.01 -10.97 21.85
CA ILE A 24 15.57 -12.20 22.40
C ILE A 24 15.09 -12.36 23.84
N TYR A 25 14.58 -13.54 24.16
CA TYR A 25 14.19 -13.96 25.49
C TYR A 25 15.13 -15.02 26.03
N SER A 26 15.41 -14.95 27.32
CA SER A 26 16.32 -15.87 28.02
C SER A 26 15.60 -17.13 28.48
N THR A 27 14.26 -17.11 28.53
CA THR A 27 13.44 -18.23 28.98
C THR A 27 12.31 -18.53 27.98
N TRP A 28 11.88 -19.80 27.97
CA TRP A 28 10.72 -20.19 27.18
C TRP A 28 9.44 -19.50 27.62
N ASN A 29 9.25 -19.27 28.92
CA ASN A 29 8.02 -18.67 29.45
C ASN A 29 7.83 -17.23 28.94
N GLU A 30 8.89 -16.42 28.91
CA GLU A 30 8.85 -15.07 28.36
C GLU A 30 8.57 -15.08 26.85
N CYS A 31 9.24 -15.97 26.10
CA CYS A 31 8.97 -16.15 24.68
C CYS A 31 7.52 -16.57 24.42
N LEU A 32 7.03 -17.56 25.19
CA LEU A 32 5.70 -18.13 25.05
C LEU A 32 4.61 -17.07 25.27
N ALA A 33 4.80 -16.16 26.23
CA ALA A 33 3.85 -15.10 26.54
C ALA A 33 3.54 -14.18 25.35
N VAL A 34 4.48 -14.05 24.41
CA VAL A 34 4.35 -13.15 23.25
C VAL A 34 4.11 -13.85 21.92
N VAL A 35 4.11 -15.19 21.89
CA VAL A 35 3.85 -15.98 20.65
C VAL A 35 2.62 -16.87 20.76
N LYS A 36 2.19 -17.22 21.98
CA LYS A 36 1.07 -18.13 22.18
C LYS A 36 -0.24 -17.49 21.74
N GLY A 37 -0.92 -18.13 20.79
CA GLY A 37 -2.21 -17.65 20.26
C GLY A 37 -2.09 -16.44 19.35
N VAL A 38 -0.86 -15.97 19.05
CA VAL A 38 -0.61 -14.85 18.16
C VAL A 38 -0.52 -15.37 16.73
N LYS A 39 -1.51 -14.99 15.90
CA LYS A 39 -1.53 -15.37 14.48
C LYS A 39 -0.33 -14.77 13.76
N GLY A 40 0.47 -15.62 13.11
CA GLY A 40 1.67 -15.17 12.37
C GLY A 40 2.93 -14.97 13.21
N ALA A 41 2.94 -15.38 14.50
CA ALA A 41 4.14 -15.29 15.32
C ALA A 41 5.31 -16.11 14.74
N LYS A 42 6.50 -15.50 14.67
CA LYS A 42 7.73 -16.10 14.15
C LYS A 42 8.78 -16.08 15.24
N TYR A 43 9.23 -17.26 15.65
CA TYR A 43 10.25 -17.41 16.66
C TYR A 43 11.07 -18.69 16.44
N LYS A 44 12.30 -18.69 16.95
CA LYS A 44 13.19 -19.86 16.91
C LYS A 44 14.10 -19.89 18.14
N SER A 45 14.42 -21.09 18.62
CA SER A 45 15.36 -21.28 19.72
C SER A 45 16.77 -21.52 19.22
N PHE A 46 17.77 -20.96 19.90
CA PHE A 46 19.19 -21.08 19.58
C PHE A 46 20.00 -21.49 20.81
N GLN A 47 21.18 -22.08 20.59
CA GLN A 47 22.12 -22.40 21.67
C GLN A 47 23.05 -21.23 22.00
N SER A 48 23.29 -20.33 21.03
CA SER A 48 24.10 -19.13 21.18
C SER A 48 23.23 -17.87 21.01
N ILE A 49 23.57 -16.81 21.76
CA ILE A 49 22.95 -15.49 21.59
C ILE A 49 23.39 -14.81 20.29
N GLU A 50 24.57 -15.14 19.77
CA GLU A 50 25.09 -14.68 18.49
C GLU A 50 24.23 -15.22 17.34
N ASP A 51 23.94 -16.53 17.32
CA ASP A 51 23.05 -17.13 16.31
C ASP A 51 21.63 -16.53 16.37
N ALA A 52 21.14 -16.27 17.58
CA ALA A 52 19.85 -15.61 17.79
C ALA A 52 19.86 -14.17 17.27
N LYS A 53 20.95 -13.41 17.51
CA LYS A 53 21.13 -12.07 16.95
C LYS A 53 21.22 -12.11 15.43
N GLU A 54 21.89 -13.11 14.84
CA GLU A 54 22.00 -13.26 13.40
C GLU A 54 20.64 -13.55 12.75
N TYR A 55 19.84 -14.44 13.36
CA TYR A 55 18.45 -14.68 12.94
C TYR A 55 17.58 -13.42 12.95
N LEU A 56 17.83 -12.51 13.89
CA LEU A 56 17.12 -11.23 14.01
C LEU A 56 17.71 -10.11 13.15
N LYS A 57 19.00 -10.21 12.78
CA LYS A 57 19.69 -9.28 11.87
C LYS A 57 19.24 -9.43 10.42
N ASP A 58 18.51 -10.49 10.09
CA ASP A 58 17.83 -10.56 8.80
C ASP A 58 16.70 -9.51 8.75
N HIS A 59 17.11 -8.28 8.41
CA HIS A 59 16.35 -7.02 8.43
C HIS A 59 15.12 -7.02 7.51
N LYS A 60 14.92 -8.08 6.74
CA LYS A 60 13.79 -8.21 5.83
C LYS A 60 12.54 -8.56 6.64
N MET A 61 11.75 -7.53 6.91
CA MET A 61 10.46 -7.61 7.60
C MET A 61 9.33 -7.36 6.60
N LEU A 62 8.20 -8.02 6.84
CA LEU A 62 6.95 -7.69 6.16
C LEU A 62 6.25 -6.61 6.98
N LEU A 63 6.20 -5.41 6.42
CA LEU A 63 5.49 -4.29 7.01
C LEU A 63 4.01 -4.36 6.64
N ILE A 64 3.14 -3.74 7.43
CA ILE A 64 1.70 -3.65 7.17
C ILE A 64 1.35 -2.19 6.93
N LYS A 65 0.74 -1.89 5.78
CA LYS A 65 0.35 -0.52 5.43
C LYS A 65 -0.62 0.05 6.46
N GLY A 66 -0.38 1.29 6.89
CA GLY A 66 -1.22 1.99 7.87
C GLY A 66 -0.96 1.57 9.33
N VAL A 67 -0.12 0.56 9.56
CA VAL A 67 0.30 0.12 10.89
C VAL A 67 1.79 0.41 11.10
N ASP A 68 2.63 -0.05 10.18
CA ASP A 68 4.07 0.10 10.27
C ASP A 68 4.56 1.30 9.45
N PRO A 69 5.56 2.06 9.94
CA PRO A 69 6.21 3.09 9.15
C PRO A 69 7.05 2.43 8.05
N TYR A 70 7.05 3.04 6.87
CA TYR A 70 7.89 2.66 5.75
C TYR A 70 8.49 3.92 5.09
N PRO A 71 9.61 3.80 4.36
CA PRO A 71 10.24 4.93 3.70
C PRO A 71 9.30 5.59 2.68
N SER A 72 9.18 6.93 2.73
CA SER A 72 8.39 7.72 1.78
C SER A 72 9.25 8.48 0.76
N ASP A 73 10.57 8.46 0.96
CA ASP A 73 11.60 9.16 0.19
C ASP A 73 12.17 8.32 -0.97
N CYS A 74 11.64 7.11 -1.18
CA CYS A 74 11.99 6.26 -2.31
C CYS A 74 10.74 5.86 -3.11
N ILE A 75 10.96 5.29 -4.30
CA ILE A 75 9.86 4.93 -5.19
C ILE A 75 8.98 3.85 -4.54
N GLN A 76 7.67 4.00 -4.74
CA GLN A 76 6.67 3.07 -4.27
C GLN A 76 6.13 2.32 -5.47
N ILE A 77 6.15 1.00 -5.44
CA ILE A 77 5.65 0.16 -6.53
C ILE A 77 4.56 -0.73 -5.97
N TYR A 78 3.36 -0.60 -6.53
CA TYR A 78 2.24 -1.49 -6.26
C TYR A 78 2.25 -2.60 -7.29
N VAL A 79 2.03 -3.84 -6.86
CA VAL A 79 2.02 -5.03 -7.72
C VAL A 79 0.78 -5.87 -7.46
N ASP A 80 0.26 -6.49 -8.51
CA ASP A 80 -0.88 -7.40 -8.46
C ASP A 80 -0.82 -8.40 -9.63
N GLY A 81 -1.45 -9.57 -9.46
CA GLY A 81 -1.61 -10.62 -10.45
C GLY A 81 -3.06 -11.04 -10.63
N SER A 82 -3.48 -11.22 -11.90
CA SER A 82 -4.84 -11.69 -12.20
C SER A 82 -4.83 -12.92 -13.09
N TYR A 83 -5.85 -13.78 -12.95
CA TYR A 83 -5.96 -15.03 -13.70
C TYR A 83 -7.32 -15.19 -14.36
N ASN A 84 -7.33 -15.39 -15.67
CA ASN A 84 -8.53 -15.67 -16.43
C ASN A 84 -8.74 -17.18 -16.59
N THR A 85 -9.74 -17.71 -15.90
CA THR A 85 -10.08 -19.15 -15.87
C THR A 85 -10.60 -19.68 -17.21
N HIS A 86 -11.11 -18.80 -18.09
CA HIS A 86 -11.63 -19.17 -19.41
C HIS A 86 -10.51 -19.29 -20.43
N THR A 87 -9.67 -18.26 -20.54
CA THR A 87 -8.54 -18.24 -21.50
C THR A 87 -7.33 -19.03 -21.00
N LYS A 88 -7.34 -19.39 -19.71
CA LYS A 88 -6.25 -20.05 -19.00
C LYS A 88 -4.96 -19.24 -18.88
N LYS A 89 -5.02 -17.94 -19.11
CA LYS A 89 -3.86 -17.02 -19.04
C LYS A 89 -3.82 -16.30 -17.69
N TYR A 90 -2.61 -16.05 -17.20
CA TYR A 90 -2.38 -15.12 -16.11
C TYR A 90 -1.84 -13.80 -16.64
N SER A 91 -1.96 -12.77 -15.83
CA SER A 91 -1.47 -11.44 -16.09
C SER A 91 -0.78 -10.89 -14.85
N TYR A 92 -0.01 -9.84 -15.04
CA TYR A 92 0.63 -9.09 -13.98
C TYR A 92 0.44 -7.61 -14.26
N ALA A 93 0.45 -6.80 -13.20
CA ALA A 93 0.50 -5.36 -13.31
C ALA A 93 1.41 -4.76 -12.23
N LEU A 94 2.02 -3.63 -12.55
CA LEU A 94 2.70 -2.78 -11.59
C LEU A 94 2.41 -1.29 -11.84
N VAL A 95 2.30 -0.54 -10.75
CA VAL A 95 2.08 0.92 -10.77
C VAL A 95 3.14 1.57 -9.90
N VAL A 96 3.94 2.45 -10.50
CA VAL A 96 5.02 3.17 -9.82
C VAL A 96 4.52 4.55 -9.41
N VAL A 97 4.67 4.85 -8.13
CA VAL A 97 4.22 6.08 -7.49
C VAL A 97 5.40 6.78 -6.81
N GLU A 98 5.56 8.07 -7.08
CA GLU A 98 6.48 8.96 -6.35
C GLU A 98 5.70 10.20 -5.94
N GLU A 99 5.75 10.57 -4.66
CA GLU A 99 5.04 11.74 -4.10
C GLU A 99 3.54 11.77 -4.41
N LYS A 100 2.87 10.60 -4.34
CA LYS A 100 1.45 10.40 -4.72
C LYS A 100 1.12 10.66 -6.19
N VAL A 101 2.12 10.73 -7.07
CA VAL A 101 1.94 10.83 -8.51
C VAL A 101 2.30 9.49 -9.16
N ILE A 102 1.41 8.96 -9.99
CA ILE A 102 1.70 7.78 -10.82
C ILE A 102 2.71 8.18 -11.91
N LYS A 103 3.91 7.63 -11.84
CA LYS A 103 5.04 7.89 -12.74
C LYS A 103 5.11 6.92 -13.90
N TYR A 104 4.65 5.69 -13.68
CA TYR A 104 4.77 4.62 -14.64
C TYR A 104 3.75 3.52 -14.33
N MET A 105 3.28 2.86 -15.38
CA MET A 105 2.38 1.72 -15.31
C MET A 105 2.86 0.67 -16.32
N GLU A 106 2.88 -0.60 -15.92
CA GLU A 106 3.15 -1.73 -16.80
C GLU A 106 2.19 -2.87 -16.50
N SER A 107 1.65 -3.50 -17.54
CA SER A 107 0.95 -4.77 -17.42
C SER A 107 1.31 -5.71 -18.56
N GLY A 108 1.07 -7.01 -18.36
CA GLY A 108 1.31 -8.00 -19.39
C GLY A 108 0.60 -9.30 -19.13
N VAL A 109 0.57 -10.15 -20.15
CA VAL A 109 -0.08 -11.47 -20.13
C VAL A 109 0.97 -12.53 -20.44
N ALA A 110 0.86 -13.67 -19.77
CA ALA A 110 1.65 -14.84 -20.09
C ALA A 110 0.76 -16.10 -20.10
N GLU A 111 1.12 -17.04 -20.96
CA GLU A 111 0.45 -18.33 -21.06
C GLU A 111 0.99 -19.27 -20.00
N ASP A 112 0.10 -20.06 -19.41
CA ASP A 112 0.44 -20.97 -18.33
C ASP A 112 0.52 -22.42 -18.82
N SER A 113 1.62 -23.09 -18.48
CA SER A 113 1.82 -24.54 -18.65
C SER A 113 1.71 -25.31 -17.33
N SER A 114 1.35 -24.66 -16.22
CA SER A 114 1.42 -25.20 -14.86
C SER A 114 0.06 -25.55 -14.20
N GLU A 115 0.12 -26.23 -13.04
CA GLU A 115 -1.02 -26.76 -12.30
C GLU A 115 -1.99 -25.68 -11.78
N SER A 116 -3.26 -26.07 -11.59
CA SER A 116 -4.39 -25.16 -11.33
C SER A 116 -4.27 -24.22 -10.12
N ARG A 117 -3.51 -24.61 -9.09
CA ARG A 117 -3.34 -23.81 -7.86
C ARG A 117 -2.26 -22.73 -7.94
N LEU A 118 -1.34 -22.84 -8.89
CA LEU A 118 -0.22 -21.88 -9.04
C LEU A 118 -0.63 -20.64 -9.84
N ARG A 119 -1.74 -20.72 -10.57
CA ARG A 119 -2.22 -19.73 -11.54
C ARG A 119 -2.33 -18.30 -11.03
N GLN A 120 -2.86 -18.13 -9.83
CA GLN A 120 -2.99 -16.80 -9.23
C GLN A 120 -1.65 -16.26 -8.74
N ILE A 121 -0.76 -17.14 -8.26
CA ILE A 121 0.55 -16.76 -7.71
C ILE A 121 1.54 -16.36 -8.81
N LEU A 122 1.44 -16.91 -10.02
CA LEU A 122 2.37 -16.60 -11.11
C LEU A 122 2.34 -15.12 -11.50
N GLY A 123 1.14 -14.52 -11.57
CA GLY A 123 0.97 -13.09 -11.84
C GLY A 123 1.65 -12.23 -10.79
N GLU A 124 1.39 -12.53 -9.51
CA GLU A 124 1.97 -11.85 -8.35
C GLU A 124 3.51 -11.87 -8.37
N LEU A 125 4.09 -13.07 -8.54
CA LEU A 125 5.54 -13.21 -8.57
C LEU A 125 6.16 -12.52 -9.79
N LYS A 126 5.47 -12.57 -10.94
CA LYS A 126 5.93 -11.89 -12.16
C LYS A 126 5.89 -10.38 -11.99
N ALA A 127 4.82 -9.82 -11.41
CA ALA A 127 4.70 -8.40 -11.11
C ALA A 127 5.85 -7.92 -10.20
N ALA A 128 6.14 -8.68 -9.14
CA ALA A 128 7.25 -8.40 -8.24
C ALA A 128 8.61 -8.42 -8.97
N LEU A 129 8.87 -9.39 -9.85
CA LEU A 129 10.11 -9.41 -10.65
C LEU A 129 10.23 -8.18 -11.56
N ARG A 130 9.15 -7.82 -12.25
CA ARG A 130 9.12 -6.65 -13.13
C ARG A 130 9.35 -5.35 -12.36
N SER A 131 8.91 -5.27 -11.11
CA SER A 131 9.22 -4.14 -10.23
C SER A 131 10.72 -4.00 -9.94
N TYR A 132 11.45 -5.12 -9.76
CA TYR A 132 12.89 -5.11 -9.54
C TYR A 132 13.64 -4.69 -10.80
N GLU A 133 13.25 -5.25 -11.95
CA GLU A 133 13.80 -4.89 -13.25
C GLU A 133 13.58 -3.40 -13.56
N TYR A 134 12.40 -2.87 -13.26
CA TYR A 134 12.10 -1.45 -13.37
C TYR A 134 13.02 -0.61 -12.48
N ALA A 135 13.18 -0.98 -11.21
CA ALA A 135 14.01 -0.26 -10.27
C ALA A 135 15.46 -0.16 -10.74
N ILE A 136 16.04 -1.29 -11.15
CA ILE A 136 17.42 -1.38 -11.65
C ILE A 136 17.59 -0.55 -12.92
N LYS A 137 16.68 -0.71 -13.89
CA LYS A 137 16.73 0.05 -15.16
C LYS A 137 16.69 1.57 -14.93
N ASN A 138 16.02 2.01 -13.87
CA ASN A 138 15.89 3.43 -13.52
C ASN A 138 16.89 3.89 -12.44
N ASN A 139 17.94 3.10 -12.16
CA ASN A 139 18.97 3.39 -11.17
C ASN A 139 18.42 3.67 -9.76
N LYS A 140 17.33 3.01 -9.39
CA LYS A 140 16.72 3.08 -8.06
C LYS A 140 17.24 1.88 -7.26
N ASN A 141 18.11 2.16 -6.30
CA ASN A 141 18.70 1.14 -5.43
C ASN A 141 17.81 0.77 -4.23
N LYS A 142 16.69 1.48 -4.02
CA LYS A 142 15.74 1.22 -2.94
C LYS A 142 14.31 1.42 -3.41
N ILE A 143 13.45 0.45 -3.12
CA ILE A 143 12.02 0.50 -3.43
C ILE A 143 11.17 0.07 -2.23
N VAL A 144 9.95 0.60 -2.16
CA VAL A 144 8.87 0.04 -1.34
C VAL A 144 7.94 -0.74 -2.26
N LEU A 145 7.80 -2.04 -2.02
CA LEU A 145 6.94 -2.93 -2.79
C LEU A 145 5.64 -3.18 -2.01
N PHE A 146 4.54 -2.63 -2.51
CA PHE A 146 3.18 -2.84 -2.00
C PHE A 146 2.54 -4.03 -2.69
N HIS A 147 2.02 -4.97 -1.90
CA HIS A 147 1.37 -6.18 -2.42
C HIS A 147 0.33 -6.70 -1.42
N ASP A 148 -0.67 -7.45 -1.87
CA ASP A 148 -1.67 -8.05 -0.98
C ASP A 148 -1.36 -9.52 -0.63
N TYR A 149 -0.57 -10.20 -1.46
CA TYR A 149 -0.18 -11.59 -1.26
C TYR A 149 1.13 -11.73 -0.47
N GLU A 150 1.05 -12.24 0.76
CA GLU A 150 2.22 -12.43 1.66
C GLU A 150 3.31 -13.35 1.07
N GLY A 151 2.96 -14.21 0.12
CA GLY A 151 3.92 -15.11 -0.52
C GLY A 151 4.99 -14.39 -1.32
N ILE A 152 4.75 -13.18 -1.84
CA ILE A 152 5.79 -12.33 -2.46
C ILE A 152 6.96 -12.14 -1.49
N PHE A 153 6.68 -11.69 -0.27
CA PHE A 153 7.71 -11.57 0.76
C PHE A 153 8.29 -12.93 1.15
N HIS A 154 7.45 -13.91 1.46
CA HIS A 154 7.92 -15.16 2.04
C HIS A 154 8.79 -16.00 1.09
N HIS A 155 8.47 -16.00 -0.21
CA HIS A 155 9.28 -16.65 -1.22
C HIS A 155 10.58 -15.89 -1.45
N ALA A 156 10.57 -14.55 -1.48
CA ALA A 156 11.78 -13.73 -1.63
C ALA A 156 12.78 -13.95 -0.48
N ILE A 157 12.29 -13.98 0.76
CA ILE A 157 13.15 -14.17 1.95
C ILE A 157 13.52 -15.65 2.13
N GLY A 158 12.82 -16.55 1.46
CA GLY A 158 13.06 -17.99 1.52
C GLY A 158 12.50 -18.66 2.77
N THR A 159 11.57 -18.00 3.47
CA THR A 159 10.91 -18.48 4.69
C THR A 159 9.77 -19.46 4.43
N TRP A 160 9.21 -19.49 3.22
CA TRP A 160 8.31 -20.55 2.75
C TRP A 160 9.04 -21.52 1.82
N ASP A 161 8.63 -22.80 1.86
CA ASP A 161 9.14 -23.83 0.96
C ASP A 161 8.85 -23.49 -0.50
N ARG A 162 9.86 -23.67 -1.35
CA ARG A 162 9.79 -23.41 -2.80
C ARG A 162 9.65 -24.74 -3.53
N LYS A 163 8.42 -25.17 -3.77
CA LYS A 163 8.12 -26.48 -4.36
C LYS A 163 8.14 -26.45 -5.89
N ASP A 164 7.63 -25.37 -6.47
CA ASP A 164 7.54 -25.15 -7.91
C ASP A 164 8.75 -24.38 -8.48
N SER A 165 8.90 -24.38 -9.81
CA SER A 165 9.99 -23.71 -10.51
C SER A 165 9.89 -22.18 -10.46
N SER A 166 8.68 -21.62 -10.48
CA SER A 166 8.47 -20.17 -10.50
C SER A 166 8.86 -19.51 -9.17
N SER A 167 8.50 -20.12 -8.03
CA SER A 167 8.92 -19.63 -6.71
C SER A 167 10.43 -19.78 -6.47
N LYS A 168 11.08 -20.82 -7.04
CA LYS A 168 12.55 -20.97 -7.04
C LYS A 168 13.21 -19.88 -7.87
N PHE A 169 12.75 -19.68 -9.11
CA PHE A 169 13.26 -18.64 -10.00
C PHE A 169 13.11 -17.24 -9.40
N TYR A 170 11.96 -16.95 -8.80
CA TYR A 170 11.70 -15.70 -8.11
C TYR A 170 12.69 -15.44 -6.97
N TYR A 171 12.93 -16.44 -6.12
CA TYR A 171 13.91 -16.36 -5.04
C TYR A 171 15.33 -16.14 -5.56
N GLU A 172 15.74 -16.86 -6.61
CA GLU A 172 17.06 -16.70 -7.23
C GLU A 172 17.26 -15.28 -7.75
N LYS A 173 16.28 -14.75 -8.51
CA LYS A 173 16.33 -13.40 -9.05
C LYS A 173 16.33 -12.33 -7.96
N PHE A 174 15.52 -12.48 -6.91
CA PHE A 174 15.56 -11.57 -5.78
C PHE A 174 16.95 -11.54 -5.11
N ASN A 175 17.58 -12.70 -4.92
CA ASN A 175 18.92 -12.76 -4.35
C ASN A 175 20.00 -12.17 -5.27
N GLU A 176 19.87 -12.35 -6.58
CA GLU A 176 20.73 -11.71 -7.58
C GLU A 176 20.64 -10.19 -7.47
N TYR A 177 19.44 -9.62 -7.55
CA TYR A 177 19.24 -8.17 -7.49
C TYR A 177 19.63 -7.55 -6.16
N THR A 178 19.36 -8.22 -5.05
CA THR A 178 19.78 -7.72 -3.74
C THR A 178 21.30 -7.77 -3.54
N LYS A 179 22.00 -8.74 -4.16
CA LYS A 179 23.48 -8.75 -4.21
C LYS A 179 24.05 -7.62 -5.08
N GLU A 180 23.32 -7.22 -6.11
CA GLU A 180 23.66 -6.07 -6.97
C GLU A 180 23.35 -4.71 -6.30
N GLY A 181 22.78 -4.73 -5.09
CA GLY A 181 22.56 -3.52 -4.28
C GLY A 181 21.13 -3.01 -4.24
N LEU A 182 20.16 -3.74 -4.80
CA LEU A 182 18.74 -3.41 -4.65
C LEU A 182 18.25 -3.71 -3.23
N GLU A 183 17.77 -2.70 -2.52
CA GLU A 183 17.04 -2.82 -1.28
C GLU A 183 15.52 -2.83 -1.56
N VAL A 184 14.83 -3.87 -1.09
CA VAL A 184 13.37 -4.00 -1.25
C VAL A 184 12.72 -4.02 0.13
N VAL A 185 11.87 -3.02 0.38
CA VAL A 185 11.01 -2.96 1.57
C VAL A 185 9.64 -3.50 1.20
N PHE A 186 9.25 -4.63 1.78
CA PHE A 186 7.95 -5.26 1.51
C PHE A 186 6.87 -4.69 2.44
N VAL A 187 5.80 -4.18 1.87
CA VAL A 187 4.64 -3.65 2.60
C VAL A 187 3.38 -4.36 2.14
N LYS A 188 2.78 -5.11 3.04
CA LYS A 188 1.48 -5.73 2.83
C LYS A 188 0.39 -4.67 2.83
N VAL A 189 -0.42 -4.66 1.79
CA VAL A 189 -1.71 -3.97 1.72
C VAL A 189 -2.80 -5.01 1.97
N ASP A 190 -3.76 -4.71 2.82
CA ASP A 190 -4.89 -5.62 2.97
C ASP A 190 -5.78 -5.53 1.72
N SER A 191 -6.07 -6.67 1.11
CA SER A 191 -6.87 -6.74 -0.11
C SER A 191 -8.27 -6.14 0.12
N HIS A 192 -8.76 -5.36 -0.85
CA HIS A 192 -10.07 -4.69 -0.83
C HIS A 192 -10.29 -3.69 0.33
N THR A 193 -9.21 -3.12 0.87
CA THR A 193 -9.31 -2.08 1.91
C THR A 193 -9.45 -0.66 1.38
N GLY A 194 -9.46 -0.49 0.06
CA GLY A 194 -9.64 0.82 -0.57
C GLY A 194 -8.36 1.66 -0.62
N ASP A 195 -7.18 1.05 -0.63
CA ASP A 195 -5.96 1.75 -1.05
C ASP A 195 -6.05 2.01 -2.57
N LEU A 196 -6.16 3.28 -2.95
CA LEU A 196 -6.39 3.70 -4.32
C LEU A 196 -5.40 3.09 -5.32
N PHE A 197 -4.11 3.12 -5.02
CA PHE A 197 -3.09 2.63 -5.94
C PHE A 197 -3.08 1.10 -6.03
N ASN A 198 -3.40 0.41 -4.94
CA ASN A 198 -3.62 -1.04 -4.95
C ASN A 198 -4.82 -1.40 -5.83
N GLU A 199 -5.97 -0.74 -5.66
CA GLU A 199 -7.18 -1.01 -6.46
C GLU A 199 -7.00 -0.66 -7.94
N ILE A 200 -6.21 0.37 -8.26
CA ILE A 200 -5.79 0.67 -9.63
C ILE A 200 -4.95 -0.49 -10.19
N THR A 201 -4.02 -1.02 -9.41
CA THR A 201 -3.13 -2.12 -9.84
C THR A 201 -3.92 -3.42 -10.06
N ASP A 202 -4.86 -3.77 -9.18
CA ASP A 202 -5.80 -4.89 -9.32
C ASP A 202 -6.64 -4.78 -10.60
N ASN A 203 -7.28 -3.62 -10.82
CA ASN A 203 -8.03 -3.39 -12.05
C ASN A 203 -7.13 -3.46 -13.29
N TYR A 204 -5.87 -3.01 -13.19
CA TYR A 204 -4.94 -3.06 -14.31
C TYR A 204 -4.56 -4.50 -14.68
N ALA A 205 -4.29 -5.35 -13.68
CA ALA A 205 -4.07 -6.77 -13.89
C ALA A 205 -5.32 -7.44 -14.49
N LYS A 206 -6.53 -7.12 -13.99
CA LYS A 206 -7.79 -7.65 -14.54
C LYS A 206 -7.98 -7.29 -16.02
N VAL A 207 -7.77 -6.03 -16.39
CA VAL A 207 -7.86 -5.59 -17.79
C VAL A 207 -6.88 -6.37 -18.66
N ALA A 208 -5.63 -6.53 -18.22
CA ALA A 208 -4.63 -7.31 -18.94
C ALA A 208 -5.07 -8.78 -19.12
N ALA A 209 -5.65 -9.41 -18.10
CA ALA A 209 -6.22 -10.76 -18.19
C ALA A 209 -7.49 -10.87 -19.05
N GLY A 210 -8.06 -9.76 -19.52
CA GLY A 210 -9.35 -9.72 -20.21
C GLY A 210 -10.53 -10.01 -19.28
N LEU A 211 -10.44 -9.55 -18.02
CA LEU A 211 -11.49 -9.64 -17.00
C LEU A 211 -12.15 -8.27 -16.80
N GLU A 212 -13.36 -8.28 -16.24
CA GLU A 212 -14.06 -7.04 -15.91
C GLU A 212 -13.41 -6.33 -14.73
N VAL A 213 -13.32 -4.99 -14.84
CA VAL A 213 -12.90 -4.12 -13.74
C VAL A 213 -13.97 -4.00 -12.66
N THR A 214 -13.53 -3.78 -11.43
CA THR A 214 -14.42 -3.45 -10.31
C THR A 214 -14.70 -1.94 -10.29
N GLY A 215 -15.84 -1.55 -9.73
CA GLY A 215 -16.18 -0.13 -9.53
C GLY A 215 -15.56 0.48 -8.27
N VAL A 216 -14.53 -0.13 -7.67
CA VAL A 216 -13.91 0.37 -6.43
C VAL A 216 -13.14 1.67 -6.71
N VAL A 217 -12.35 1.69 -7.78
CA VAL A 217 -11.61 2.90 -8.22
C VAL A 217 -12.59 4.05 -8.51
N ASP A 218 -13.72 3.79 -9.18
CA ASP A 218 -14.76 4.81 -9.42
C ASP A 218 -15.34 5.40 -8.12
N LYS A 219 -15.42 4.62 -7.04
CA LYS A 219 -15.91 5.09 -5.73
C LYS A 219 -14.85 5.92 -5.01
N LEU A 220 -13.60 5.51 -5.06
CA LEU A 220 -12.48 6.23 -4.42
C LEU A 220 -12.25 7.58 -5.10
N LEU A 221 -12.36 7.66 -6.44
CA LEU A 221 -12.28 8.91 -7.18
C LEU A 221 -13.35 9.94 -6.81
N LYS A 222 -14.39 9.58 -6.06
CA LYS A 222 -15.37 10.57 -5.53
C LYS A 222 -14.85 11.35 -4.32
N ILE A 223 -13.82 10.83 -3.65
CA ILE A 223 -13.34 11.35 -2.37
C ILE A 223 -11.86 11.77 -2.41
N GLU A 224 -11.11 11.35 -3.42
CA GLU A 224 -9.70 11.71 -3.60
C GLU A 224 -9.34 11.88 -5.09
N ASN A 225 -8.33 12.70 -5.34
CA ASN A 225 -7.78 12.90 -6.69
C ASN A 225 -6.61 11.94 -6.94
N ILE A 226 -6.47 11.50 -8.18
CA ILE A 226 -5.26 10.83 -8.68
C ILE A 226 -4.42 11.85 -9.41
N TYR A 227 -3.12 11.84 -9.16
CA TYR A 227 -2.16 12.62 -9.95
C TYR A 227 -1.33 11.68 -10.82
N VAL A 228 -1.13 12.05 -12.08
CA VAL A 228 -0.39 11.24 -13.07
C VAL A 228 0.66 12.08 -13.78
N GLU A 229 1.77 11.48 -14.19
CA GLU A 229 2.91 12.22 -14.78
C GLU A 229 2.63 12.78 -16.17
N ASN A 230 1.83 12.08 -16.99
CA ASN A 230 1.56 12.45 -18.38
C ASN A 230 0.19 11.94 -18.87
N GLU A 231 -0.22 12.40 -20.05
CA GLU A 231 -1.53 12.05 -20.65
C GLU A 231 -1.64 10.56 -21.02
N GLU A 232 -0.54 9.89 -21.39
CA GLU A 232 -0.56 8.45 -21.68
C GLU A 232 -0.99 7.65 -20.43
N ILE A 233 -0.41 7.97 -19.26
CA ILE A 233 -0.79 7.35 -17.99
C ILE A 233 -2.23 7.71 -17.63
N LYS A 234 -2.67 8.94 -17.88
CA LYS A 234 -4.06 9.37 -17.64
C LYS A 234 -5.04 8.53 -18.43
N GLU A 235 -4.79 8.33 -19.72
CA GLU A 235 -5.60 7.48 -20.59
C GLU A 235 -5.63 6.03 -20.11
N GLU A 236 -4.48 5.48 -19.68
CA GLU A 236 -4.42 4.14 -19.08
C GLU A 236 -5.30 4.05 -17.82
N VAL A 237 -5.19 4.98 -16.87
CA VAL A 237 -6.01 4.98 -15.64
C VAL A 237 -7.50 5.11 -15.97
N ILE A 238 -7.88 5.90 -16.97
CA ILE A 238 -9.29 6.04 -17.40
C ILE A 238 -9.86 4.71 -17.92
N LYS A 239 -9.05 3.86 -18.56
CA LYS A 239 -9.48 2.52 -19.01
C LYS A 239 -9.80 1.58 -17.83
N LEU A 240 -9.26 1.87 -16.65
CA LEU A 240 -9.46 1.07 -15.44
C LEU A 240 -10.74 1.42 -14.68
N LEU A 241 -11.48 2.44 -15.13
CA LEU A 241 -12.75 2.85 -14.54
C LEU A 241 -13.92 2.11 -15.17
N LYS A 242 -14.88 1.71 -14.34
CA LYS A 242 -16.09 1.03 -14.79
C LYS A 242 -17.11 1.99 -15.39
N ILE A 243 -17.28 3.17 -14.79
CA ILE A 243 -18.35 4.13 -15.14
C ILE A 243 -17.77 5.41 -15.77
N LYS A 244 -16.52 5.78 -15.42
CA LYS A 244 -15.78 6.95 -15.97
C LYS A 244 -16.33 8.34 -15.62
N ASP A 245 -17.42 8.43 -14.85
CA ASP A 245 -18.05 9.69 -14.43
C ASP A 245 -17.08 10.64 -13.67
N ASN A 246 -16.10 10.08 -12.96
CA ASN A 246 -15.12 10.86 -12.18
C ASN A 246 -13.72 10.86 -12.80
N SER A 247 -13.61 10.60 -14.11
CA SER A 247 -12.32 10.65 -14.85
C SER A 247 -11.63 12.00 -14.74
N ASP A 248 -12.42 13.05 -14.55
CA ASP A 248 -12.02 14.40 -14.21
C ASP A 248 -11.11 14.50 -12.98
N ASN A 249 -11.25 13.60 -11.99
CA ASN A 249 -10.42 13.60 -10.79
C ASN A 249 -9.06 12.91 -11.00
N ILE A 250 -8.72 12.56 -12.25
CA ILE A 250 -7.39 12.13 -12.68
C ILE A 250 -6.70 13.33 -13.32
N ILE A 251 -5.70 13.87 -12.64
CA ILE A 251 -5.13 15.20 -12.90
C ILE A 251 -3.67 15.04 -13.32
N LEU A 252 -3.23 15.76 -14.35
CA LEU A 252 -1.81 15.80 -14.71
C LEU A 252 -1.01 16.51 -13.61
N LYS A 253 0.20 16.01 -13.34
CA LYS A 253 1.14 16.68 -12.45
C LYS A 253 1.41 18.11 -12.96
N GLY A 254 1.20 19.09 -12.09
CA GLY A 254 1.38 20.51 -12.41
C GLY A 254 0.09 21.22 -12.85
N GLU A 255 -0.97 20.48 -13.17
CA GLU A 255 -2.30 21.07 -13.35
C GLU A 255 -2.99 21.20 -11.97
N SER A 256 -3.07 22.42 -11.46
CA SER A 256 -4.00 22.75 -10.38
C SER A 256 -5.37 22.99 -10.99
N ARG A 257 -6.39 22.23 -10.59
CA ARG A 257 -7.78 22.61 -10.86
C ARG A 257 -8.10 23.86 -10.02
N LEU A 258 -8.18 25.01 -10.69
CA LEU A 258 -9.09 26.07 -10.28
C LEU A 258 -10.48 25.45 -10.23
N THR A 259 -11.01 25.27 -9.03
CA THR A 259 -12.40 24.85 -8.83
C THR A 259 -13.30 25.83 -9.57
N LYS A 260 -13.98 25.38 -10.62
CA LYS A 260 -15.05 26.14 -11.26
C LYS A 260 -16.22 26.24 -10.28
N SER A 261 -16.21 27.26 -9.43
CA SER A 261 -17.45 27.86 -8.94
C SER A 261 -17.95 28.79 -10.04
N ASN A 262 -19.16 28.53 -10.54
CA ASN A 262 -19.94 29.55 -11.21
C ASN A 262 -20.04 30.76 -10.27
N ASP A 263 -19.42 31.88 -10.63
CA ASP A 263 -20.13 33.13 -10.91
C ASP A 263 -19.15 34.25 -11.29
N ASN A 264 -19.60 35.08 -12.23
CA ASN A 264 -18.93 36.27 -12.73
C ASN A 264 -18.47 37.22 -11.61
N CYS A 265 -17.22 37.69 -11.68
CA CYS A 265 -16.80 39.10 -11.59
C CYS A 265 -15.28 39.24 -11.79
N LYS A 266 -14.89 40.42 -12.26
CA LYS A 266 -13.60 40.80 -12.86
C LYS A 266 -12.42 40.87 -11.88
N GLU A 267 -11.22 40.76 -12.48
CA GLU A 267 -9.94 41.41 -12.16
C GLU A 267 -9.51 41.52 -10.68
N ASP A 268 -8.45 40.80 -10.30
CA ASP A 268 -7.12 41.42 -10.16
C ASP A 268 -6.04 40.40 -9.75
N LEU A 269 -4.88 40.53 -10.39
CA LEU A 269 -3.62 39.92 -9.97
C LEU A 269 -3.20 40.52 -8.62
N ASN A 270 -3.02 39.69 -7.60
CA ASN A 270 -1.98 39.93 -6.59
C ASN A 270 -1.61 38.65 -5.83
N VAL A 271 -0.37 38.23 -6.05
CA VAL A 271 0.39 37.34 -5.18
C VAL A 271 0.57 38.04 -3.84
N THR A 272 -0.01 37.51 -2.75
CA THR A 272 0.52 37.55 -1.37
C THR A 272 -0.51 37.01 -0.37
N GLY A 273 -0.06 36.10 0.51
CA GLY A 273 -0.61 35.95 1.85
C GLY A 273 -1.85 35.07 2.00
N VAL A 274 -1.63 33.87 2.54
CA VAL A 274 -2.62 33.02 3.22
C VAL A 274 -3.51 33.88 4.14
N LYS A 275 -4.75 34.16 3.72
CA LYS A 275 -5.78 34.83 4.54
C LYS A 275 -7.21 34.63 3.98
N LEU A 276 -7.62 33.39 3.79
CA LEU A 276 -9.04 32.97 3.68
C LEU A 276 -9.10 31.59 4.35
N GLU A 277 -9.59 31.44 5.59
CA GLU A 277 -10.97 31.00 5.88
C GLU A 277 -11.34 31.25 7.38
N GLN A 278 -11.07 32.44 7.94
CA GLN A 278 -11.43 32.72 9.35
C GLN A 278 -12.91 33.14 9.56
N SER A 279 -13.69 33.36 8.48
CA SER A 279 -15.03 33.95 8.56
C SER A 279 -16.16 32.94 8.87
N ASN A 280 -16.12 31.71 8.33
CA ASN A 280 -17.20 30.74 8.55
C ASN A 280 -17.17 30.06 9.94
N PHE A 281 -15.99 29.92 10.55
CA PHE A 281 -15.82 29.25 11.83
C PHE A 281 -16.51 29.95 13.01
N LYS A 282 -16.31 31.26 13.17
CA LYS A 282 -16.91 32.03 14.28
C LYS A 282 -18.45 31.95 14.24
N GLU A 283 -19.02 31.85 13.05
CA GLU A 283 -20.45 31.72 12.86
C GLU A 283 -20.97 30.34 13.32
N HIS A 284 -20.25 29.26 13.00
CA HIS A 284 -20.59 27.90 13.46
C HIS A 284 -20.47 27.77 14.99
N ILE A 285 -19.40 28.30 15.60
CA ILE A 285 -19.22 28.30 17.05
C ILE A 285 -20.36 29.06 17.75
N ASN A 286 -20.70 30.25 17.25
CA ASN A 286 -21.77 31.05 17.85
C ASN A 286 -23.14 30.36 17.73
N LYS A 287 -23.43 29.71 16.60
CA LYS A 287 -24.65 28.89 16.43
C LYS A 287 -24.64 27.69 17.38
N LEU A 288 -23.51 27.04 17.59
CA LEU A 288 -23.41 25.89 18.51
C LEU A 288 -23.57 26.29 19.98
N LYS A 289 -23.06 27.45 20.40
CA LYS A 289 -23.12 27.90 21.81
C LYS A 289 -24.57 28.06 22.33
N GLY A 290 -25.54 28.34 21.46
CA GLY A 290 -26.95 28.51 21.81
C GLY A 290 -27.84 27.25 21.72
N LEU A 291 -27.29 26.09 21.34
CA LEU A 291 -28.09 24.88 21.07
C LEU A 291 -28.00 23.83 22.20
N ASP A 292 -29.11 23.12 22.42
CA ASP A 292 -29.14 21.92 23.26
C ASP A 292 -28.37 20.75 22.62
N LYS A 293 -28.07 19.72 23.41
CA LYS A 293 -27.22 18.58 22.99
C LYS A 293 -27.76 17.84 21.75
N ASN A 294 -29.08 17.74 21.60
CA ASN A 294 -29.71 17.05 20.47
C ASN A 294 -29.67 17.92 19.21
N LYS A 295 -29.91 19.23 19.34
CA LYS A 295 -29.82 20.18 18.23
C LYS A 295 -28.38 20.38 17.75
N LYS A 296 -27.40 20.39 18.66
CA LYS A 296 -25.96 20.38 18.30
C LYS A 296 -25.60 19.19 17.41
N LYS A 297 -26.04 17.99 17.80
CA LYS A 297 -25.79 16.75 17.03
C LYS A 297 -26.41 16.82 15.63
N THR A 298 -27.63 17.33 15.52
CA THR A 298 -28.31 17.50 14.22
C THR A 298 -27.65 18.57 13.35
N TYR A 299 -27.18 19.67 13.95
CA TYR A 299 -26.48 20.74 13.24
C TYR A 299 -25.13 20.27 12.70
N LEU A 300 -24.31 19.62 13.53
CA LEU A 300 -23.00 19.08 13.13
C LEU A 300 -23.13 18.05 11.99
N LYS A 301 -24.20 17.24 11.96
CA LYS A 301 -24.47 16.30 10.87
C LYS A 301 -24.79 16.96 9.52
N LYS A 302 -25.16 18.24 9.51
CA LYS A 302 -25.47 19.01 8.30
C LYS A 302 -24.29 19.82 7.76
N LEU A 303 -23.19 19.91 8.52
CA LEU A 303 -22.00 20.62 8.10
C LEU A 303 -21.18 19.80 7.10
N LYS A 304 -20.45 20.48 6.22
CA LYS A 304 -19.49 19.81 5.35
C LYS A 304 -18.34 19.23 6.19
N LYS A 305 -17.72 18.18 5.67
CA LYS A 305 -16.64 17.46 6.38
C LYS A 305 -15.45 18.40 6.69
N GLU A 306 -15.14 19.32 5.79
CA GLU A 306 -14.11 20.35 5.96
C GLU A 306 -14.39 21.27 7.16
N ASP A 307 -15.64 21.75 7.29
CA ASP A 307 -16.04 22.61 8.42
C ASP A 307 -15.95 21.88 9.76
N ILE A 308 -16.26 20.57 9.78
CA ILE A 308 -16.16 19.72 10.98
C ILE A 308 -14.69 19.51 11.36
N ILE A 309 -13.80 19.28 10.39
CA ILE A 309 -12.36 19.10 10.63
C ILE A 309 -11.77 20.40 11.20
N ASN A 310 -12.10 21.55 10.60
CA ASN A 310 -11.67 22.87 11.10
C ASN A 310 -12.19 23.15 12.52
N LEU A 311 -13.41 22.72 12.86
CA LEU A 311 -13.95 22.82 14.23
C LEU A 311 -13.21 21.92 15.23
N ILE A 312 -12.74 20.74 14.82
CA ILE A 312 -12.05 19.79 15.70
C ILE A 312 -10.59 20.21 15.94
N LEU A 313 -9.90 20.69 14.90
CA LEU A 313 -8.49 21.09 14.98
C LEU A 313 -8.22 22.26 15.93
N GLU A 314 -9.21 23.11 16.21
CA GLU A 314 -9.11 24.23 17.16
C GLU A 314 -9.52 23.86 18.60
N ILE A 315 -10.06 22.66 18.83
CA ILE A 315 -10.42 22.17 20.17
C ILE A 315 -9.27 21.36 20.81
N ILE A 316 -8.34 20.87 19.98
CA ILE A 316 -7.15 20.11 20.38
C ILE A 316 -5.98 21.08 20.57
#